data_AF-A0A6L3CDY1-F1
#
_entry.id   AF-A0A6L3CDY1-F1
#
_cell.length_a   1.000
_cell.length_b   1.000
_cell.length_c   1.000
_cell.angle_alpha   90.00
_cell.angle_beta   90.00
_cell.angle_gamma   90.00
#
_symmetry.space_group_name_H-M   'P 1'
#
loop_
_entity.id
_entity.type
_entity.pdbx_description
1 polymer ?
#
loop_
_entity_poly.entity_id
_entity_poly.type
_entity_poly.pdbx_seq_one_letter_code
_entity_poly.pdbx_strand_id
1 'polypeptide(L)'
;MSDHHIKQLSDLTDEIVACRMCTRLVDWREKIGKEKRASYKDWDYWAKPIPSFGDPDASLVLIGLAPAAHGGNRTGRVFTGDPSATFLTAAMHEAGLANQPTS
;
A
#
# COMPACT_ATOMS: atom_id res chain seq x y z
N MET A 1 -10.43 -11.51 -16.76
CA MET A 1 -9.31 -11.71 -17.74
C MET A 1 -8.79 -13.15 -17.69
N SER A 2 -7.81 -13.55 -18.53
CA SER A 2 -7.26 -14.93 -18.47
C SER A 2 -6.47 -15.15 -17.18
N ASP A 3 -6.48 -16.38 -16.65
CA ASP A 3 -5.69 -16.79 -15.47
C ASP A 3 -4.21 -16.42 -15.59
N HIS A 4 -3.72 -16.33 -16.81
CA HIS A 4 -2.36 -15.90 -17.13
C HIS A 4 -2.07 -14.47 -16.64
N HIS A 5 -3.00 -13.53 -16.81
CA HIS A 5 -2.76 -12.14 -16.42
C HIS A 5 -2.68 -11.97 -14.90
N ILE A 6 -3.58 -12.62 -14.16
CA ILE A 6 -3.55 -12.61 -12.69
C ILE A 6 -2.24 -13.19 -12.19
N LYS A 7 -1.76 -14.28 -12.82
CA LYS A 7 -0.45 -14.85 -12.50
C LYS A 7 0.69 -13.85 -12.73
N GLN A 8 0.70 -13.14 -13.85
CA GLN A 8 1.73 -12.13 -14.14
C GLN A 8 1.75 -11.01 -13.10
N LEU A 9 0.59 -10.52 -12.66
CA LEU A 9 0.50 -9.51 -11.60
C LEU A 9 1.00 -10.04 -10.26
N SER A 10 0.73 -11.31 -9.95
CA SER A 10 1.24 -11.96 -8.76
C SER A 10 2.77 -12.09 -8.79
N ASP A 11 3.32 -12.59 -9.90
CA ASP A 11 4.78 -12.75 -10.06
C ASP A 11 5.47 -11.37 -9.94
N LEU A 12 4.92 -10.33 -10.56
CA LEU A 12 5.43 -8.96 -10.44
C LEU A 12 5.33 -8.42 -9.00
N THR A 13 4.26 -8.76 -8.27
CA THR A 13 4.11 -8.37 -6.87
C THR A 13 5.24 -8.95 -6.01
N ASP A 14 5.60 -10.21 -6.23
CA ASP A 14 6.70 -10.86 -5.51
C ASP A 14 8.05 -10.17 -5.80
N GLU A 15 8.32 -9.83 -7.05
CA GLU A 15 9.51 -9.06 -7.45
C GLU A 15 9.55 -7.67 -6.80
N ILE A 16 8.42 -6.95 -6.80
CA ILE A 16 8.30 -5.63 -6.18
C ILE A 16 8.56 -5.72 -4.68
N VAL A 17 7.95 -6.66 -3.97
CA VAL A 17 8.09 -6.79 -2.51
C VAL A 17 9.52 -7.16 -2.12
N ALA A 18 10.23 -7.92 -2.96
CA ALA A 18 11.63 -8.25 -2.76
C ALA A 18 12.61 -7.08 -3.04
N CYS A 19 12.14 -5.98 -3.65
CA CYS A 19 13.02 -4.91 -4.11
C CYS A 19 13.73 -4.15 -2.96
N ARG A 20 15.05 -4.01 -3.14
CA ARG A 20 15.97 -3.28 -2.23
C ARG A 20 16.91 -2.30 -2.94
N MET A 21 16.61 -1.93 -4.19
CA MET A 21 17.53 -1.12 -5.02
C MET A 21 17.80 0.28 -4.46
N CYS A 22 16.80 0.90 -3.82
CA CYS A 22 16.91 2.26 -3.32
C CYS A 22 17.37 2.27 -1.86
N THR A 23 18.68 2.22 -1.61
CA THR A 23 19.29 2.12 -0.26
C THR A 23 18.69 3.11 0.74
N ARG A 24 18.61 4.40 0.37
CA ARG A 24 17.98 5.44 1.21
C ARG A 24 16.55 5.11 1.63
N LEU A 25 15.74 4.52 0.75
CA LEU A 25 14.34 4.18 1.03
C LEU A 25 14.23 2.91 1.86
N VAL A 26 15.10 1.94 1.60
CA VAL A 26 15.22 0.70 2.38
C VAL A 26 15.56 1.02 3.83
N ASP A 27 16.61 1.82 4.04
CA ASP A 27 17.05 2.21 5.38
C ASP A 27 15.95 2.98 6.11
N TRP A 28 15.29 3.92 5.41
CA TRP A 28 14.24 4.73 6.00
C TRP A 28 13.00 3.91 6.39
N ARG A 29 12.49 3.05 5.49
CA ARG A 29 11.26 2.29 5.76
C ARG A 29 11.43 1.29 6.91
N GLU A 30 12.61 0.67 7.00
CA GLU A 30 12.96 -0.28 8.07
C GLU A 30 13.25 0.44 9.39
N LYS A 31 13.92 1.60 9.35
CA LYS A 31 14.11 2.45 10.54
C LYS A 31 12.77 2.83 11.15
N ILE A 32 11.83 3.32 10.35
CA ILE A 32 10.48 3.67 10.82
C ILE A 32 9.73 2.44 11.34
N GLY A 33 9.89 1.28 10.71
CA GLY A 33 9.31 0.02 11.19
C GLY A 33 9.85 -0.45 12.54
N LYS A 34 11.08 -0.07 12.89
CA LYS A 34 11.72 -0.38 14.18
C LYS A 34 11.41 0.66 15.25
N GLU A 35 11.58 1.94 14.94
CA GLU A 35 11.37 3.04 15.89
C GLU A 35 9.89 3.20 16.21
N LYS A 36 9.04 3.16 15.17
CA LYS A 36 7.59 3.33 15.20
C LYS A 36 7.16 4.65 15.85
N ARG A 37 5.93 5.08 15.59
CA ARG A 37 5.34 6.19 16.38
C ARG A 37 4.72 5.63 17.66
N ALA A 38 4.64 6.44 18.71
CA ALA A 38 4.14 6.02 20.03
C ALA A 38 2.78 5.31 19.97
N SER A 39 1.84 5.82 19.17
CA SER A 39 0.51 5.20 19.03
C SER A 39 0.49 3.86 18.30
N TYR A 40 1.60 3.46 17.68
CA TYR A 40 1.76 2.20 16.95
C TYR A 40 2.99 1.40 17.44
N LYS A 41 3.46 1.64 18.67
CA LYS A 41 4.68 1.03 19.19
C LYS A 41 4.62 -0.51 19.19
N ASP A 42 3.46 -1.06 19.52
CA ASP A 42 3.26 -2.51 19.66
C ASP A 42 2.71 -3.16 18.37
N TRP A 43 2.65 -2.41 17.27
CA TRP A 43 2.14 -2.92 15.99
C TRP A 43 3.25 -3.52 15.16
N ASP A 44 2.96 -4.58 14.43
CA ASP A 44 3.85 -5.08 13.39
C ASP A 44 3.77 -4.16 12.16
N TYR A 45 4.94 -3.80 11.63
CA TYR A 45 5.07 -2.95 10.46
C TYR A 45 5.42 -3.78 9.24
N TRP A 46 4.79 -3.46 8.11
CA TRP A 46 5.13 -4.03 6.81
C TRP A 46 6.60 -3.75 6.42
N ALA A 47 7.03 -2.48 6.51
CA ALA A 47 8.42 -2.04 6.27
C ALA A 47 9.08 -2.54 4.96
N LYS A 48 8.26 -2.77 3.93
CA LYS A 48 8.65 -3.31 2.60
C LYS A 48 8.00 -2.47 1.48
N PRO A 49 8.40 -2.67 0.21
CA PRO A 49 7.64 -2.13 -0.93
C PRO A 49 6.19 -2.57 -0.84
N ILE A 50 5.27 -1.70 -1.23
CA ILE A 50 3.84 -1.95 -1.09
C ILE A 50 3.28 -2.42 -2.42
N PRO A 51 2.64 -3.61 -2.46
CA PRO A 51 1.92 -4.07 -3.64
C PRO A 51 0.82 -3.09 -4.08
N SER A 52 0.45 -3.14 -5.35
CA SER A 52 -0.81 -2.55 -5.80
C SER A 52 -2.01 -3.21 -5.11
N PHE A 53 -3.13 -2.49 -5.03
CA PHE A 53 -4.38 -2.98 -4.48
C PHE A 53 -5.53 -2.53 -5.37
N GLY A 54 -6.48 -3.43 -5.63
CA GLY A 54 -7.67 -3.15 -6.42
C GLY A 54 -8.07 -4.32 -7.30
N ASP A 55 -9.02 -4.06 -8.18
CA ASP A 55 -9.48 -5.00 -9.20
C ASP A 55 -8.41 -5.12 -10.31
N PRO A 56 -7.90 -6.32 -10.63
CA PRO A 56 -6.96 -6.51 -11.75
C PRO A 56 -7.57 -6.13 -13.12
N ASP A 57 -8.90 -6.10 -13.21
CA ASP A 57 -9.64 -5.75 -14.43
C ASP A 57 -10.14 -4.27 -14.36
N ALA A 58 -9.62 -3.45 -13.43
CA ALA A 58 -10.03 -2.06 -13.26
C ALA A 58 -9.79 -1.20 -14.51
N SER A 59 -10.80 -0.42 -14.90
CA SER A 59 -10.69 0.56 -15.99
C SER A 59 -10.07 1.90 -15.57
N LEU A 60 -9.85 2.10 -14.27
CA LEU A 60 -9.28 3.30 -13.67
C LEU A 60 -8.13 2.93 -12.73
N VAL A 61 -7.00 3.62 -12.87
CA VAL A 61 -5.83 3.46 -12.00
C VAL A 61 -5.55 4.77 -11.26
N LEU A 62 -5.42 4.69 -9.94
CA LEU A 62 -5.02 5.80 -9.08
C LEU A 62 -3.56 5.65 -8.68
N ILE A 63 -2.73 6.61 -9.07
CA ILE A 63 -1.29 6.61 -8.80
C ILE A 63 -0.98 7.66 -7.73
N GLY A 64 -0.56 7.20 -6.56
CA GLY A 64 -0.07 8.05 -5.48
C GLY A 64 1.42 8.39 -5.62
N LEU A 65 1.89 9.32 -4.79
CA LEU A 65 3.29 9.74 -4.79
C LEU A 65 4.23 8.70 -4.15
N ALA A 66 3.98 8.37 -2.88
CA ALA A 66 4.81 7.44 -2.10
C ALA A 66 4.04 6.96 -0.85
N PRO A 67 4.41 5.81 -0.27
CA PRO A 67 3.83 5.36 0.99
C PRO A 67 4.09 6.30 2.17
N ALA A 68 3.04 6.57 2.97
CA ALA A 68 3.20 7.24 4.25
C ALA A 68 3.96 6.36 5.26
N ALA A 69 4.80 6.99 6.09
CA ALA A 69 5.62 6.35 7.12
C ALA A 69 4.84 5.41 8.06
N HIS A 70 3.61 5.80 8.39
CA HIS A 70 2.73 5.11 9.33
C HIS A 70 1.36 4.75 8.75
N GLY A 71 1.18 4.97 7.44
CA GLY A 71 0.06 4.45 6.66
C GLY A 71 0.51 3.18 5.97
N GLY A 72 0.67 3.23 4.65
CA GLY A 72 1.11 2.08 3.86
C GLY A 72 2.38 1.38 4.39
N ASN A 73 3.39 2.10 4.87
CA ASN A 73 4.61 1.47 5.38
C ASN A 73 4.37 0.64 6.66
N ARG A 74 3.29 0.94 7.39
CA ARG A 74 2.82 0.14 8.52
C ARG A 74 1.90 -0.99 8.05
N THR A 75 0.92 -0.67 7.21
CA THR A 75 -0.23 -1.56 6.91
C THR A 75 0.03 -2.52 5.76
N GLY A 76 0.98 -2.23 4.88
CA GLY A 76 1.26 -3.04 3.69
C GLY A 76 0.24 -2.90 2.57
N ARG A 77 -0.69 -1.95 2.66
CA ARG A 77 -1.69 -1.67 1.62
C ARG A 77 -1.63 -0.20 1.20
N VAL A 78 -1.66 0.07 -0.11
CA VAL A 78 -1.69 1.44 -0.63
C VAL A 78 -2.93 2.17 -0.10
N PHE A 79 -2.79 3.46 0.20
CA PHE A 79 -3.87 4.29 0.74
C PHE A 79 -4.60 3.62 1.90
N THR A 80 -3.87 3.23 2.96
CA THR A 80 -4.46 2.60 4.16
C THR A 80 -3.74 3.05 5.43
N GLY A 81 -4.51 3.46 6.46
CA GLY A 81 -4.00 3.70 7.81
C GLY A 81 -3.41 5.09 8.07
N ASP A 82 -3.70 6.08 7.23
CA ASP A 82 -3.35 7.49 7.40
C ASP A 82 -4.49 8.43 6.94
N PRO A 83 -4.44 9.75 7.21
CA PRO A 83 -5.53 10.66 6.84
C PRO A 83 -5.78 10.77 5.33
N SER A 84 -4.76 10.60 4.49
CA SER A 84 -4.93 10.65 3.03
C SER A 84 -5.74 9.45 2.53
N ALA A 85 -5.50 8.28 3.11
CA ALA A 85 -6.27 7.07 2.88
C ALA A 85 -7.75 7.25 3.27
N THR A 86 -8.01 7.86 4.42
CA THR A 86 -9.37 8.13 4.89
C THR A 86 -10.12 9.03 3.93
N PHE A 87 -9.49 10.12 3.48
CA PHE A 87 -10.10 11.03 2.51
C PHE A 87 -10.39 10.33 1.18
N LEU A 88 -9.40 9.63 0.62
CA LEU A 88 -9.55 8.97 -0.67
C LEU A 88 -10.63 7.89 -0.63
N THR A 89 -10.63 7.03 0.40
CA THR A 89 -11.58 5.90 0.48
C THR A 89 -13.01 6.37 0.64
N ALA A 90 -13.24 7.44 1.42
CA ALA A 90 -14.56 8.04 1.54
C ALA A 90 -15.05 8.61 0.19
N ALA A 91 -14.19 9.33 -0.54
CA ALA A 91 -14.52 9.89 -1.85
C ALA A 91 -14.77 8.79 -2.90
N MET A 92 -13.98 7.71 -2.90
CA MET A 92 -14.20 6.57 -3.80
C MET A 92 -15.52 5.86 -3.50
N HIS A 93 -15.88 5.70 -2.22
CA HIS A 93 -17.17 5.11 -1.84
C HIS A 93 -18.34 5.99 -2.29
N GLU A 94 -18.27 7.30 -2.09
CA GLU A 94 -19.29 8.25 -2.59
C GLU A 94 -19.43 8.20 -4.11
N ALA A 95 -18.32 8.00 -4.83
CA ALA A 95 -18.31 7.84 -6.28
C ALA A 95 -18.73 6.43 -6.76
N GLY A 96 -19.07 5.50 -5.87
CA GLY A 96 -19.43 4.11 -6.22
C GLY A 96 -18.25 3.24 -6.68
N LEU A 97 -17.01 3.67 -6.41
CA LEU A 97 -15.76 2.98 -6.77
C LEU A 97 -15.19 2.12 -5.63
N ALA A 98 -15.78 2.17 -4.44
CA ALA A 98 -15.42 1.33 -3.30
C ALA A 98 -16.67 0.76 -2.64
N ASN A 99 -16.56 -0.44 -2.06
CA ASN A 99 -17.65 -1.15 -1.38
C ASN A 99 -17.86 -0.74 0.09
N GLN A 100 -16.95 0.06 0.65
CA GLN A 100 -17.05 0.59 2.02
C GLN A 100 -16.36 1.97 2.12
N PRO A 101 -16.80 2.84 3.04
CA PRO A 101 -16.30 4.22 3.16
C PRO A 101 -14.96 4.34 3.91
N THR A 102 -14.47 3.25 4.49
CA THR A 102 -13.22 3.21 5.27
C THR A 102 -12.33 2.10 4.76
N SER A 103 -11.01 2.27 4.85
CA SER A 103 -10.03 1.28 4.43
C SER A 103 -9.50 0.50 5.63
#